data_AF-A0A661V3M9-F1
#
_entry.id   AF-A0A661V3M9-F1
#
_cell.length_a   1.000
_cell.length_b   1.000
_cell.length_c   1.000
_cell.angle_alpha   90.00
_cell.angle_beta   90.00
_cell.angle_gamma   90.00
#
_symmetry.space_group_name_H-M   'P 1'
#
loop_
_entity.id
_entity.type
_entity.pdbx_description
1 polymer ?
#
loop_
_entity_poly.entity_id
_entity_poly.type
_entity_poly.pdbx_seq_one_letter_code
_entity_poly.pdbx_strand_id
1 'polypeptide(L)'
;MWNKRINISVVLILVLSSIGSVVEGSSVEISPLNSPADLDLSGNIVYAINFGNNGNPTVGGVYFYQDQDLPNVVTVSKTGESLASSQGGAYPNTGYPDLDVLLVGVMWQNTGGNVTTLVSVGGLVVGMPYQLQLMFYTDHERPMDIAIEGGIVAQAYDPFTAQGSVDGKGGSMVRHHFTAGDNTLNVSMKSTIGGRASLISGLILTEEKHDPIPFTDCGSGTTTRLFAGGATWQLNWGQGPWTWFDASGEPLLDSNVSAVLDLRTTAAADVSADLVATLPIAGTLTLTAHDERFPDVTTGTMVLSGAGINMIDMNASRVIVDEGAGMFLAPFHPPGPKVTLTLDEATGVFAYVDHAGDWELSIAGSYAIPLIPGLELQDNIFTALGGNVALIGGIAEFTLSGEYVPDMSKKVKSFCEYGSGVSERLGTGGALWNIAWGNGAYHWHVCDADQDAGILDDDVVGMLETTTAGAPQIDDDLILRFDFGGRFELTDYDQINSRTPHEIAGKILGDVEGTFVADMNAANAVVDEAAGTITIVFGAELNDNPDALITVTETTGSFKDIRPVGIWEWYVSGTIVCARVPDLSVQDNIMAALGNDELLLGAEEEIVLSGLYYSSPREE
;
A
#
# COMPACT_ATOMS: atom_id res chain seq x y z
N MET A 1 48.43 43.22 21.17
CA MET A 1 49.64 42.63 20.55
C MET A 1 49.74 41.17 20.95
N TRP A 2 49.53 40.30 19.97
CA TRP A 2 50.03 38.93 19.80
C TRP A 2 50.40 38.01 20.98
N ASN A 3 49.70 36.87 21.00
CA ASN A 3 50.19 35.48 21.00
C ASN A 3 51.16 35.00 22.10
N LYS A 4 50.71 33.98 22.84
CA LYS A 4 51.39 32.68 22.83
C LYS A 4 50.42 31.51 23.08
N ARG A 5 50.29 30.69 22.03
CA ARG A 5 49.67 29.36 22.03
C ARG A 5 50.53 28.38 22.82
N ILE A 6 49.88 27.50 23.58
CA ILE A 6 50.38 26.16 23.89
C ILE A 6 49.25 25.20 23.55
N ASN A 7 49.41 24.46 22.45
CA ASN A 7 48.59 23.32 22.07
C ASN A 7 49.05 22.11 22.88
N ILE A 8 48.17 21.50 23.66
CA ILE A 8 48.26 20.11 24.09
C ILE A 8 47.04 19.42 23.49
N SER A 9 47.26 18.71 22.39
CA SER A 9 46.27 17.85 21.77
C SER A 9 46.16 16.56 22.60
N VAL A 10 45.08 16.43 23.37
CA VAL A 10 44.63 15.14 23.90
C VAL A 10 43.73 14.53 22.82
N VAL A 11 44.21 13.46 22.21
CA VAL A 11 43.43 12.62 21.29
C VAL A 11 42.41 11.85 22.14
N LEU A 12 41.16 12.32 22.13
CA LEU A 12 40.03 11.58 22.69
C LEU A 12 39.52 10.63 21.61
N ILE A 13 39.89 9.35 21.71
CA ILE A 13 39.26 8.28 20.95
C ILE A 13 37.86 8.09 21.54
N LEU A 14 36.85 8.69 20.90
CA LEU A 14 35.45 8.36 21.12
C LEU A 14 35.18 7.02 20.45
N VAL A 15 35.17 5.97 21.26
CA VAL A 15 34.55 4.70 20.90
C VAL A 15 33.04 4.95 20.86
N LEU A 16 32.49 5.03 19.65
CA LEU A 16 31.05 4.97 19.40
C LEU A 16 30.55 3.60 19.83
N SER A 17 30.14 3.48 21.09
CA SER A 17 29.15 2.48 21.48
C SER A 17 27.79 2.99 21.03
N SER A 18 27.15 2.26 20.13
CA SER A 18 25.78 2.46 19.68
C SER A 18 24.84 2.66 20.86
N ILE A 19 24.47 3.91 21.10
CA ILE A 19 23.30 4.24 21.91
C ILE A 19 22.14 4.04 20.94
N GLY A 20 21.31 3.04 21.21
CA GLY A 20 20.07 2.86 20.46
C GLY A 20 19.32 4.19 20.43
N SER A 21 18.79 4.53 19.25
CA SER A 21 17.82 5.60 19.10
C SER A 21 16.71 5.40 20.13
N VAL A 22 16.64 6.29 21.10
CA VAL A 22 15.44 6.47 21.92
C VAL A 22 14.39 6.98 20.94
N VAL A 23 13.42 6.13 20.63
CA VAL A 23 12.21 6.54 19.90
C VAL A 23 11.53 7.60 20.76
N GLU A 24 11.52 8.84 20.28
CA GLU A 24 10.61 9.88 20.77
C GLU A 24 9.18 9.41 20.50
N GLY A 25 8.39 9.18 21.56
CA GLY A 25 6.92 9.21 21.46
C GLY A 25 6.10 8.04 22.01
N SER A 26 6.65 6.94 22.53
CA SER A 26 5.79 5.89 23.10
C SER A 26 5.38 6.21 24.55
N SER A 27 4.22 6.82 24.77
CA SER A 27 3.64 6.96 26.11
C SER A 27 3.07 5.61 26.56
N VAL A 28 3.82 4.90 27.40
CA VAL A 28 3.29 3.73 28.11
C VAL A 28 2.60 4.20 29.38
N GLU A 29 1.32 3.89 29.52
CA GLU A 29 0.54 4.19 30.72
C GLU A 29 0.34 2.91 31.53
N ILE A 30 0.64 2.97 32.82
CA ILE A 30 0.41 1.87 33.78
C ILE A 30 -0.53 2.39 34.85
N SER A 31 -1.66 1.71 35.05
CA SER A 31 -2.67 2.14 36.00
C SER A 31 -3.40 0.98 36.68
N PRO A 32 -4.01 1.21 37.85
CA PRO A 32 -4.93 0.24 38.46
C PRO A 32 -6.20 0.05 37.61
N LEU A 33 -6.73 -1.16 37.59
CA LEU A 33 -7.98 -1.52 36.93
C LEU A 33 -9.01 -1.96 37.99
N ASN A 34 -9.85 -1.02 38.42
CA ASN A 34 -10.82 -1.20 39.50
C ASN A 34 -12.27 -1.14 39.01
N SER A 35 -12.50 -0.66 37.80
CA SER A 35 -13.82 -0.53 37.21
C SER A 35 -13.74 -0.57 35.67
N PRO A 36 -14.84 -0.88 34.97
CA PRO A 36 -14.88 -0.80 33.51
C PRO A 36 -14.53 0.58 32.94
N ALA A 37 -14.69 1.66 33.73
CA ALA A 37 -14.37 3.02 33.31
C ALA A 37 -12.86 3.31 33.28
N ASP A 38 -12.03 2.42 33.83
CA ASP A 38 -10.57 2.53 33.75
C ASP A 38 -10.04 2.02 32.40
N LEU A 39 -10.86 1.24 31.67
CA LEU A 39 -10.57 0.79 30.32
C LEU A 39 -11.01 1.86 29.32
N ASP A 40 -10.18 2.09 28.30
CA ASP A 40 -10.62 2.81 27.12
C ASP A 40 -11.36 1.84 26.20
N LEU A 41 -12.69 1.94 26.21
CA LEU A 41 -13.60 1.14 25.38
C LEU A 41 -14.16 1.98 24.22
N SER A 42 -13.50 3.09 23.88
CA SER A 42 -13.84 3.92 22.73
C SER A 42 -13.07 3.49 21.48
N GLY A 43 -13.50 3.97 20.31
CA GLY A 43 -12.85 3.65 19.04
C GLY A 43 -13.31 2.34 18.41
N ASN A 44 -12.58 1.91 17.39
CA ASN A 44 -12.84 0.66 16.68
C ASN A 44 -12.07 -0.49 17.35
N ILE A 45 -12.74 -1.20 18.27
CA ILE A 45 -12.13 -2.34 18.98
C ILE A 45 -12.07 -3.52 18.01
N VAL A 46 -10.85 -3.87 17.59
CA VAL A 46 -10.59 -4.99 16.70
C VAL A 46 -10.71 -6.31 17.47
N TYR A 47 -10.10 -6.37 18.66
CA TYR A 47 -10.15 -7.56 19.51
C TYR A 47 -10.32 -7.20 20.98
N ALA A 48 -11.18 -7.97 21.67
CA ALA A 48 -11.27 -8.02 23.12
C ALA A 48 -11.16 -9.48 23.54
N ILE A 49 -10.05 -9.85 24.17
CA ILE A 49 -9.67 -11.24 24.44
C ILE A 49 -9.63 -11.50 25.94
N ASN A 50 -10.30 -12.57 26.37
CA ASN A 50 -10.16 -13.18 27.68
C ASN A 50 -9.21 -14.39 27.57
N PHE A 51 -8.07 -14.37 28.27
CA PHE A 51 -7.15 -15.51 28.28
C PHE A 51 -7.48 -16.53 29.38
N GLY A 52 -8.51 -16.28 30.18
CA GLY A 52 -9.02 -17.22 31.15
C GLY A 52 -9.95 -18.27 30.54
N ASN A 53 -9.84 -19.52 30.99
CA ASN A 53 -10.84 -20.56 30.69
C ASN A 53 -12.06 -20.47 31.62
N ASN A 54 -12.74 -19.32 31.63
CA ASN A 54 -13.82 -19.02 32.56
C ASN A 54 -15.02 -18.29 31.94
N GLY A 55 -15.16 -18.39 30.61
CA GLY A 55 -16.29 -17.86 29.84
C GLY A 55 -15.97 -16.53 29.15
N ASN A 56 -17.00 -15.93 28.59
CA ASN A 56 -16.91 -14.73 27.76
C ASN A 56 -17.61 -13.55 28.45
N PRO A 57 -16.92 -12.81 29.36
CA PRO A 57 -17.54 -11.72 30.10
C PRO A 57 -17.83 -10.52 29.21
N THR A 58 -18.80 -9.69 29.62
CA THR A 58 -19.07 -8.40 28.97
C THR A 58 -18.69 -7.25 29.90
N VAL A 59 -17.61 -6.54 29.58
CA VAL A 59 -17.08 -5.45 30.42
C VAL A 59 -17.35 -4.12 29.75
N GLY A 60 -18.07 -3.23 30.42
CA GLY A 60 -18.40 -1.90 29.89
C GLY A 60 -19.18 -1.91 28.57
N GLY A 61 -19.86 -3.02 28.26
CA GLY A 61 -20.61 -3.21 27.01
C GLY A 61 -19.81 -3.92 25.89
N VAL A 62 -18.51 -4.17 26.10
CA VAL A 62 -17.66 -4.91 25.16
C VAL A 62 -17.62 -6.38 25.53
N TYR A 63 -17.86 -7.26 24.55
CA TYR A 63 -17.84 -8.71 24.74
C TYR A 63 -16.41 -9.25 24.55
N PHE A 64 -15.90 -9.97 25.55
CA PHE A 64 -14.56 -10.55 25.50
C PHE A 64 -14.64 -12.02 25.08
N TYR A 65 -13.97 -12.36 23.98
CA TYR A 65 -13.88 -13.73 23.48
C TYR A 65 -12.73 -14.48 24.13
N GLN A 66 -12.93 -15.74 24.45
CA GLN A 66 -11.84 -16.61 24.89
C GLN A 66 -10.85 -16.81 23.73
N ASP A 67 -9.55 -16.86 24.03
CA ASP A 67 -8.51 -17.13 23.03
C ASP A 67 -8.78 -18.41 22.22
N GLN A 68 -9.35 -19.43 22.88
CA GLN A 68 -9.75 -20.71 22.27
C GLN A 68 -10.87 -20.58 21.24
N ASP A 69 -11.70 -19.52 21.31
CA ASP A 69 -12.75 -19.23 20.34
C ASP A 69 -12.19 -18.54 19.08
N LEU A 70 -10.91 -18.15 19.08
CA LEU A 70 -10.22 -17.43 18.02
C LEU A 70 -8.94 -18.16 17.52
N PRO A 71 -9.01 -19.47 17.16
CA PRO A 71 -7.82 -20.30 16.95
C PRO A 71 -6.94 -19.92 15.74
N ASN A 72 -7.52 -19.22 14.75
CA ASN A 72 -6.80 -18.77 13.55
C ASN A 72 -6.25 -17.34 13.70
N VAL A 73 -6.54 -16.68 14.82
CA VAL A 73 -6.19 -15.28 15.06
C VAL A 73 -5.22 -15.19 16.23
N VAL A 74 -5.44 -15.95 17.30
CA VAL A 74 -4.70 -15.81 18.55
C VAL A 74 -3.87 -17.06 18.81
N THR A 75 -2.55 -16.86 18.95
CA THR A 75 -1.63 -17.91 19.40
C THR A 75 -0.99 -17.51 20.71
N VAL A 76 -0.94 -18.43 21.67
CA VAL A 76 -0.38 -18.16 23.00
C VAL A 76 0.56 -19.26 23.48
N SER A 77 1.65 -18.87 24.16
CA SER A 77 2.50 -19.81 24.89
C SER A 77 2.07 -19.88 26.36
N LYS A 78 1.49 -21.02 26.76
CA LYS A 78 1.01 -21.28 28.13
C LYS A 78 1.41 -22.65 28.63
N THR A 79 1.68 -22.73 29.94
CA THR A 79 1.79 -24.00 30.68
C THR A 79 0.42 -24.45 31.16
N GLY A 80 -0.47 -23.49 31.44
CA GLY A 80 -1.85 -23.75 31.79
C GLY A 80 -2.67 -22.48 31.98
N GLU A 81 -3.93 -22.71 32.34
CA GLU A 81 -4.95 -21.69 32.61
C GLU A 81 -5.70 -22.04 33.87
N SER A 82 -6.10 -21.03 34.63
CA SER A 82 -6.93 -21.24 35.81
C SER A 82 -7.54 -19.94 36.29
N LEU A 83 -8.45 -20.05 37.25
CA LEU A 83 -8.84 -18.90 38.07
C LEU A 83 -7.70 -18.59 39.04
N ALA A 84 -7.23 -17.34 39.10
CA ALA A 84 -6.20 -16.92 40.05
C ALA A 84 -6.58 -17.28 41.51
N SER A 85 -7.87 -17.20 41.85
CA SER A 85 -8.39 -17.60 43.17
C SER A 85 -8.33 -19.10 43.46
N SER A 86 -8.36 -19.95 42.43
CA SER A 86 -8.23 -21.40 42.57
C SER A 86 -6.80 -21.84 42.90
N GLN A 87 -5.82 -20.94 42.74
CA GLN A 87 -4.43 -21.14 43.15
C GLN A 87 -4.16 -20.70 44.60
N GLY A 88 -5.21 -20.41 45.37
CA GLY A 88 -5.12 -19.94 46.76
C GLY A 88 -5.11 -18.42 46.92
N GLY A 89 -5.25 -17.67 45.82
CA GLY A 89 -5.24 -16.22 45.84
C GLY A 89 -6.57 -15.54 46.11
N ALA A 90 -6.51 -14.24 46.42
CA ALA A 90 -7.71 -13.43 46.62
C ALA A 90 -8.50 -13.28 45.31
N TYR A 91 -9.81 -13.10 45.41
CA TYR A 91 -10.67 -12.73 44.26
C TYR A 91 -10.57 -11.21 44.01
N PRO A 92 -10.62 -10.70 42.75
CA PRO A 92 -10.39 -9.28 42.45
C PRO A 92 -11.32 -8.29 43.17
N ASN A 93 -12.59 -8.65 43.42
CA ASN A 93 -13.60 -7.85 44.14
C ASN A 93 -13.70 -6.37 43.71
N THR A 94 -13.71 -6.09 42.41
CA THR A 94 -13.92 -4.74 41.86
C THR A 94 -15.31 -4.18 42.15
N GLY A 95 -16.27 -5.06 42.45
CA GLY A 95 -17.69 -4.72 42.54
C GLY A 95 -18.42 -4.80 41.19
N TYR A 96 -17.72 -5.20 40.13
CA TYR A 96 -18.24 -5.40 38.78
C TYR A 96 -18.04 -6.87 38.38
N PRO A 97 -19.10 -7.72 38.41
CA PRO A 97 -18.96 -9.16 38.24
C PRO A 97 -18.25 -9.60 36.96
N ASP A 98 -18.57 -8.98 35.81
CA ASP A 98 -17.95 -9.34 34.53
C ASP A 98 -16.47 -8.92 34.47
N LEU A 99 -16.10 -7.79 35.07
CA LEU A 99 -14.70 -7.39 35.19
C LEU A 99 -13.95 -8.33 36.14
N ASP A 100 -14.58 -8.75 37.23
CA ASP A 100 -14.00 -9.73 38.14
C ASP A 100 -13.78 -11.09 37.46
N VAL A 101 -14.70 -11.52 36.59
CA VAL A 101 -14.53 -12.71 35.74
C VAL A 101 -13.36 -12.54 34.78
N LEU A 102 -13.26 -11.41 34.08
CA LEU A 102 -12.13 -11.14 33.18
C LEU A 102 -10.79 -11.18 33.92
N LEU A 103 -10.68 -10.48 35.05
CA LEU A 103 -9.43 -10.37 35.81
C LEU A 103 -9.02 -11.69 36.45
N VAL A 104 -9.96 -12.44 37.03
CA VAL A 104 -9.63 -13.67 37.75
C VAL A 104 -9.24 -14.81 36.80
N GLY A 105 -9.67 -14.77 35.54
CA GLY A 105 -9.23 -15.70 34.51
C GLY A 105 -7.81 -15.36 34.07
N VAL A 106 -6.85 -16.28 34.27
CA VAL A 106 -5.46 -16.05 33.87
C VAL A 106 -4.89 -17.24 33.12
N MET A 107 -4.14 -16.94 32.06
CA MET A 107 -3.16 -17.86 31.50
C MET A 107 -1.80 -17.61 32.17
N TRP A 108 -0.97 -18.64 32.29
CA TRP A 108 0.36 -18.51 32.85
C TRP A 108 1.37 -19.48 32.25
N GLN A 109 2.64 -19.06 32.28
CA GLN A 109 3.78 -19.88 31.90
C GLN A 109 4.65 -20.13 33.13
N ASN A 110 5.16 -21.35 33.33
CA ASN A 110 6.19 -21.63 34.33
C ASN A 110 7.01 -22.86 33.93
N THR A 111 8.03 -22.64 33.13
CA THR A 111 8.92 -23.69 32.60
C THR A 111 10.27 -23.76 33.35
N GLY A 112 10.39 -23.11 34.51
CA GLY A 112 11.65 -23.03 35.27
C GLY A 112 12.46 -21.75 34.98
N GLY A 113 13.79 -21.85 34.84
CA GLY A 113 14.72 -20.71 34.91
C GLY A 113 14.43 -19.52 33.97
N ASN A 114 13.86 -19.77 32.78
CA ASN A 114 13.41 -18.73 31.84
C ASN A 114 11.90 -18.88 31.59
N VAL A 115 11.11 -17.97 32.17
CA VAL A 115 9.66 -17.94 32.01
C VAL A 115 9.28 -16.78 31.11
N THR A 116 8.78 -17.07 29.91
CA THR A 116 8.28 -16.07 28.95
C THR A 116 6.93 -16.52 28.41
N THR A 117 5.90 -15.70 28.61
CA THR A 117 4.61 -15.83 27.93
C THR A 117 4.68 -15.05 26.61
N LEU A 118 4.27 -15.68 25.53
CA LEU A 118 4.15 -15.08 24.20
C LEU A 118 2.68 -15.06 23.82
N VAL A 119 2.21 -13.93 23.32
CA VAL A 119 0.89 -13.77 22.73
C VAL A 119 1.09 -13.19 21.34
N SER A 120 0.53 -13.84 20.34
CA SER A 120 0.48 -13.36 18.97
C SER A 120 -0.98 -13.19 18.54
N VAL A 121 -1.32 -12.06 17.94
CA VAL A 121 -2.67 -11.76 17.43
C VAL A 121 -2.55 -11.35 15.97
N GLY A 122 -3.14 -12.12 15.06
CA GLY A 122 -3.12 -11.85 13.62
C GLY A 122 -4.23 -10.90 13.15
N GLY A 123 -4.12 -10.49 11.87
CA GLY A 123 -5.12 -9.65 11.22
C GLY A 123 -4.91 -8.15 11.43
N LEU A 124 -3.68 -7.73 11.73
CA LEU A 124 -3.33 -6.31 11.77
C LEU A 124 -3.13 -5.78 10.34
N VAL A 125 -3.41 -4.48 10.18
CA VAL A 125 -3.14 -3.76 8.94
C VAL A 125 -1.81 -3.04 9.09
N VAL A 126 -0.84 -3.41 8.26
CA VAL A 126 0.51 -2.81 8.25
C VAL A 126 0.42 -1.29 8.10
N GLY A 127 1.13 -0.56 8.94
CA GLY A 127 1.13 0.91 8.97
C GLY A 127 -0.06 1.54 9.70
N MET A 128 -1.03 0.77 10.20
CA MET A 128 -2.08 1.30 11.07
C MET A 128 -1.57 1.51 12.50
N PRO A 129 -1.90 2.65 13.14
CA PRO A 129 -1.71 2.85 14.57
C PRO A 129 -2.77 2.08 15.36
N TYR A 130 -2.33 1.49 16.47
CA TYR A 130 -3.16 0.72 17.37
C TYR A 130 -2.87 1.11 18.82
N GLN A 131 -3.94 1.14 19.62
CA GLN A 131 -3.87 1.18 21.06
C GLN A 131 -4.05 -0.24 21.61
N LEU A 132 -3.06 -0.71 22.35
CA LEU A 132 -3.09 -1.97 23.07
C LEU A 132 -3.32 -1.72 24.57
N GLN A 133 -4.28 -2.41 25.16
CA GLN A 133 -4.49 -2.47 26.61
C GLN A 133 -4.34 -3.90 27.11
N LEU A 134 -3.27 -4.18 27.84
CA LEU A 134 -3.00 -5.47 28.49
C LEU A 134 -3.51 -5.44 29.93
N MET A 135 -4.22 -6.48 30.36
CA MET A 135 -4.88 -6.54 31.67
C MET A 135 -4.32 -7.68 32.51
N PHE A 136 -4.07 -7.40 33.77
CA PHE A 136 -3.39 -8.31 34.68
C PHE A 136 -4.03 -8.35 36.06
N TYR A 137 -3.98 -9.51 36.69
CA TYR A 137 -4.35 -9.68 38.08
C TYR A 137 -3.43 -10.67 38.80
N THR A 138 -3.01 -10.32 40.02
CA THR A 138 -2.22 -11.19 40.89
C THR A 138 -2.47 -10.82 42.36
N ASP A 139 -2.16 -11.72 43.28
CA ASP A 139 -2.26 -11.54 44.74
C ASP A 139 -0.87 -11.45 45.41
N HIS A 140 0.19 -11.40 44.62
CA HIS A 140 1.56 -11.21 45.08
C HIS A 140 2.45 -10.69 43.95
N GLU A 141 3.61 -10.16 44.32
CA GLU A 141 4.62 -9.62 43.41
C GLU A 141 5.00 -10.61 42.30
N ARG A 142 4.85 -10.18 41.05
CA ARG A 142 5.25 -10.94 39.85
C ARG A 142 5.88 -10.00 38.82
N PRO A 143 7.09 -9.49 39.08
CA PRO A 143 7.73 -8.56 38.18
C PRO A 143 8.10 -9.23 36.85
N MET A 144 7.80 -8.54 35.76
CA MET A 144 8.03 -9.00 34.39
C MET A 144 8.44 -7.84 33.48
N ASP A 145 9.25 -8.15 32.47
CA ASP A 145 9.51 -7.25 31.35
C ASP A 145 8.46 -7.52 30.28
N ILE A 146 7.77 -6.47 29.84
CA ILE A 146 6.81 -6.52 28.73
C ILE A 146 7.47 -5.92 27.50
N ALA A 147 7.49 -6.70 26.42
CA ALA A 147 7.88 -6.24 25.10
C ALA A 147 6.71 -6.38 24.12
N ILE A 148 6.54 -5.37 23.26
CA ILE A 148 5.57 -5.30 22.18
C ILE A 148 6.36 -5.03 20.90
N GLU A 149 6.10 -5.78 19.83
CA GLU A 149 6.87 -5.71 18.57
C GLU A 149 8.40 -5.76 18.78
N GLY A 150 8.84 -6.59 19.74
CA GLY A 150 10.25 -6.75 20.11
C GLY A 150 10.84 -5.58 20.94
N GLY A 151 10.14 -4.45 21.06
CA GLY A 151 10.53 -3.32 21.91
C GLY A 151 10.08 -3.49 23.36
N ILE A 152 10.97 -3.33 24.33
CA ILE A 152 10.59 -3.38 25.76
C ILE A 152 9.82 -2.11 26.13
N VAL A 153 8.54 -2.25 26.46
CA VAL A 153 7.63 -1.15 26.81
C VAL A 153 7.50 -0.94 28.31
N ALA A 154 7.65 -1.99 29.12
CA ALA A 154 7.63 -1.89 30.58
C ALA A 154 8.69 -2.80 31.18
N GLN A 155 9.64 -2.22 31.93
CA GLN A 155 10.70 -2.96 32.61
C GLN A 155 10.32 -3.24 34.06
N ALA A 156 10.53 -4.48 34.51
CA ALA A 156 10.20 -4.93 35.86
C ALA A 156 8.79 -4.52 36.33
N TYR A 157 7.83 -4.49 35.40
CA TYR A 157 6.44 -4.21 35.71
C TYR A 157 5.89 -5.31 36.62
N ASP A 158 5.34 -4.91 37.76
CA ASP A 158 4.73 -5.82 38.72
C ASP A 158 3.23 -5.54 38.82
N PRO A 159 2.36 -6.44 38.32
CA PRO A 159 0.91 -6.27 38.38
C PRO A 159 0.40 -6.03 39.81
N PHE A 160 1.04 -6.65 40.82
CA PHE A 160 0.64 -6.49 42.23
C PHE A 160 0.90 -5.09 42.75
N THR A 161 2.01 -4.50 42.33
CA THR A 161 2.35 -3.12 42.69
C THR A 161 1.44 -2.14 41.94
N ALA A 162 1.20 -2.39 40.66
CA ALA A 162 0.36 -1.55 39.81
C ALA A 162 -1.13 -1.54 40.21
N GLN A 163 -1.66 -2.65 40.75
CA GLN A 163 -3.03 -2.68 41.33
C GLN A 163 -3.12 -1.97 42.70
N GLY A 164 -1.99 -1.51 43.26
CA GLY A 164 -1.94 -0.76 44.52
C GLY A 164 -1.51 -1.57 45.74
N SER A 165 -0.91 -2.75 45.56
CA SER A 165 -0.38 -3.62 46.63
C SER A 165 -1.44 -4.04 47.66
N VAL A 166 -2.68 -4.26 47.19
CA VAL A 166 -3.79 -4.75 48.00
C VAL A 166 -4.36 -6.00 47.35
N ASP A 167 -4.44 -7.08 48.14
CA ASP A 167 -5.06 -8.32 47.70
C ASP A 167 -6.55 -8.14 47.47
N GLY A 168 -7.04 -8.60 46.32
CA GLY A 168 -8.46 -8.63 46.01
C GLY A 168 -9.13 -7.26 45.97
N LYS A 169 -8.45 -6.28 45.36
CA LYS A 169 -8.98 -4.94 45.09
C LYS A 169 -8.61 -4.49 43.67
N GLY A 170 -9.18 -5.17 42.69
CA GLY A 170 -8.95 -4.94 41.27
C GLY A 170 -7.64 -5.50 40.73
N GLY A 171 -7.38 -5.23 39.47
CA GLY A 171 -6.16 -5.61 38.76
C GLY A 171 -5.35 -4.39 38.33
N SER A 172 -4.58 -4.56 37.28
CA SER A 172 -3.82 -3.48 36.65
C SER A 172 -3.82 -3.58 35.15
N MET A 173 -3.48 -2.48 34.50
CA MET A 173 -3.48 -2.33 33.06
C MET A 173 -2.17 -1.70 32.60
N VAL A 174 -1.71 -2.14 31.43
CA VAL A 174 -0.65 -1.49 30.64
C VAL A 174 -1.25 -1.06 29.31
N ARG A 175 -1.26 0.24 29.04
CA ARG A 175 -1.71 0.83 27.77
C ARG A 175 -0.50 1.31 26.97
N HIS A 176 -0.49 1.00 25.67
CA HIS A 176 0.60 1.35 24.76
C HIS A 176 0.07 1.61 23.35
N HIS A 177 0.68 2.56 22.66
CA HIS A 177 0.38 2.91 21.27
C HIS A 177 1.53 2.43 20.38
N PHE A 178 1.22 1.76 19.27
CA PHE A 178 2.21 1.29 18.31
C PHE A 178 1.65 1.33 16.88
N THR A 179 2.54 1.38 15.90
CA THR A 179 2.18 1.19 14.49
C THR A 179 2.54 -0.23 14.08
N ALA A 180 1.62 -0.95 13.45
CA ALA A 180 1.86 -2.32 13.01
C ALA A 180 2.95 -2.36 11.93
N GLY A 181 4.04 -3.08 12.20
CA GLY A 181 5.12 -3.31 11.22
C GLY A 181 4.85 -4.47 10.28
N ASP A 182 4.03 -5.43 10.71
CA ASP A 182 3.55 -6.58 9.94
C ASP A 182 2.05 -6.85 10.26
N ASN A 183 1.54 -8.01 9.87
CA ASN A 183 0.13 -8.38 10.06
C ASN A 183 -0.16 -9.05 11.43
N THR A 184 0.82 -9.15 12.33
CA THR A 184 0.75 -9.92 13.57
C THR A 184 1.30 -9.11 14.76
N LEU A 185 0.43 -8.79 15.72
CA LEU A 185 0.88 -8.25 17.00
C LEU A 185 1.67 -9.31 17.78
N ASN A 186 2.87 -8.96 18.24
CA ASN A 186 3.73 -9.81 19.06
C ASN A 186 3.94 -9.21 20.46
N VAL A 187 3.42 -9.88 21.48
CA VAL A 187 3.59 -9.51 22.90
C VAL A 187 4.39 -10.57 23.64
N SER A 188 5.46 -10.14 24.30
CA SER A 188 6.29 -11.00 25.15
C SER A 188 6.30 -10.48 26.58
N MET A 189 5.98 -11.36 27.53
CA MET A 189 6.03 -11.08 28.97
C MET A 189 7.03 -12.03 29.62
N LYS A 190 8.21 -11.51 29.97
CA LYS A 190 9.31 -12.28 30.53
C LYS A 190 9.43 -12.03 32.02
N SER A 191 9.35 -13.08 32.83
CA SER A 191 9.59 -12.96 34.28
C SER A 191 11.02 -12.49 34.56
N THR A 192 11.17 -11.47 35.41
CA THR A 192 12.50 -10.97 35.83
C THR A 192 13.07 -11.75 37.01
N ILE A 193 12.28 -12.66 37.60
CA ILE A 193 12.68 -13.52 38.70
C ILE A 193 12.50 -14.99 38.30
N GLY A 194 13.60 -15.73 38.21
CA GLY A 194 13.59 -17.16 37.86
C GLY A 194 12.64 -17.97 38.75
N GLY A 195 11.80 -18.79 38.11
CA GLY A 195 10.82 -19.66 38.79
C GLY A 195 9.48 -19.01 39.18
N ARG A 196 9.30 -17.69 38.95
CA ARG A 196 7.99 -17.04 39.03
C ARG A 196 7.30 -17.06 37.66
N ALA A 197 6.00 -17.34 37.67
CA ALA A 197 5.20 -17.39 36.46
C ALA A 197 4.93 -16.00 35.88
N SER A 198 5.02 -15.85 34.56
CA SER A 198 4.40 -14.73 33.83
C SER A 198 2.93 -15.05 33.58
N LEU A 199 2.06 -14.04 33.61
CA LEU A 199 0.62 -14.19 33.46
C LEU A 199 0.01 -13.01 32.72
N ILE A 200 -1.17 -13.23 32.17
CA ILE A 200 -2.05 -12.19 31.61
C ILE A 200 -3.51 -12.63 31.81
N SER A 201 -4.39 -11.67 32.05
CA SER A 201 -5.84 -11.91 32.19
C SER A 201 -6.58 -11.67 30.88
N GLY A 202 -6.32 -10.53 30.24
CA GLY A 202 -7.02 -10.13 29.02
C GLY A 202 -6.28 -9.06 28.23
N LEU A 203 -6.82 -8.76 27.05
CA LEU A 203 -6.30 -7.78 26.11
C LEU A 203 -7.44 -7.07 25.40
N ILE A 204 -7.27 -5.78 25.13
CA ILE A 204 -8.02 -5.04 24.10
C ILE A 204 -7.03 -4.50 23.08
N LEU A 205 -7.33 -4.70 21.79
CA LEU A 205 -6.68 -4.03 20.68
C LEU A 205 -7.69 -3.12 19.99
N THR A 206 -7.41 -1.83 19.97
CA THR A 206 -8.23 -0.81 19.32
C THR A 206 -7.44 -0.20 18.17
N GLU A 207 -8.05 -0.14 17.00
CA GLU A 207 -7.50 0.60 15.86
C GLU A 207 -7.65 2.10 16.14
N GLU A 208 -6.55 2.84 16.01
CA GLU A 208 -6.55 4.28 16.16
C GLU A 208 -6.80 4.94 14.80
N LYS A 209 -7.56 6.03 14.82
CA LYS A 209 -7.65 6.87 13.62
C LYS A 209 -6.31 7.57 13.44
N HIS A 210 -5.81 7.56 12.20
CA HIS A 210 -4.74 8.47 11.83
C HIS A 210 -5.19 9.91 12.05
N ASP A 211 -4.31 10.72 12.66
CA ASP A 211 -4.49 12.17 12.63
C ASP A 211 -4.51 12.64 11.16
N PRO A 212 -5.35 13.64 10.81
CA PRO A 212 -5.37 14.15 9.45
C PRO A 212 -3.98 14.60 8.99
N ILE A 213 -3.54 14.06 7.85
CA ILE A 213 -2.25 14.34 7.24
C ILE A 213 -2.42 15.51 6.27
N PRO A 214 -1.72 16.63 6.46
CA PRO A 214 -1.74 17.74 5.51
C PRO A 214 -0.96 17.38 4.24
N PHE A 215 -1.50 17.75 3.09
CA PHE A 215 -0.84 17.56 1.80
C PHE A 215 -0.87 18.83 0.94
N THR A 216 0.06 18.92 -0.01
CA THR A 216 0.06 19.98 -1.02
C THR A 216 0.63 19.48 -2.33
N ASP A 217 -0.22 19.43 -3.36
CA ASP A 217 0.16 19.06 -4.71
C ASP A 217 0.16 20.27 -5.64
N CYS A 218 1.20 20.37 -6.44
CA CYS A 218 1.37 21.46 -7.38
C CYS A 218 1.34 20.90 -8.81
N GLY A 219 0.63 21.59 -9.70
CA GLY A 219 0.44 21.19 -11.09
C GLY A 219 0.31 22.38 -12.03
N SER A 220 0.35 22.14 -13.33
CA SER A 220 0.02 23.16 -14.33
C SER A 220 -0.85 22.58 -15.42
N GLY A 221 -1.52 23.46 -16.17
CA GLY A 221 -2.42 23.02 -17.21
C GLY A 221 -2.86 24.10 -18.18
N THR A 222 -3.58 23.64 -19.19
CA THR A 222 -4.15 24.47 -20.25
C THR A 222 -5.61 24.14 -20.49
N THR A 223 -6.36 25.09 -21.04
CA THR A 223 -7.76 24.85 -21.38
C THR A 223 -7.87 23.99 -22.64
N THR A 224 -8.63 22.90 -22.57
CA THR A 224 -9.04 22.12 -23.75
C THR A 224 -10.33 22.66 -24.35
N ARG A 225 -11.14 23.36 -23.55
CA ARG A 225 -12.38 23.99 -23.99
C ARG A 225 -12.65 25.28 -23.21
N LEU A 226 -13.03 26.33 -23.92
CA LEU A 226 -13.58 27.56 -23.36
C LEU A 226 -14.97 27.80 -23.93
N PHE A 227 -15.90 28.21 -23.08
CA PHE A 227 -17.28 28.52 -23.49
C PHE A 227 -17.86 29.61 -22.60
N ALA A 228 -18.97 30.19 -23.04
CA ALA A 228 -19.66 31.21 -22.25
C ALA A 228 -20.07 30.62 -20.89
N GLY A 229 -19.48 31.16 -19.82
CA GLY A 229 -19.74 30.73 -18.45
C GLY A 229 -18.97 29.49 -18.00
N GLY A 230 -17.89 29.07 -18.67
CA GLY A 230 -17.06 27.97 -18.15
C GLY A 230 -15.80 27.62 -18.95
N ALA A 231 -15.00 26.74 -18.36
CA ALA A 231 -13.74 26.28 -18.91
C ALA A 231 -13.48 24.82 -18.51
N THR A 232 -12.96 24.03 -19.44
CA THR A 232 -12.40 22.70 -19.17
C THR A 232 -10.89 22.77 -19.30
N TRP A 233 -10.19 22.34 -18.27
CA TRP A 233 -8.73 22.31 -18.19
C TRP A 233 -8.22 20.88 -18.19
N GLN A 234 -7.06 20.68 -18.80
CA GLN A 234 -6.26 19.47 -18.67
C GLN A 234 -4.98 19.82 -17.90
N LEU A 235 -4.71 19.07 -16.84
CA LEU A 235 -3.66 19.33 -15.85
C LEU A 235 -2.73 18.13 -15.72
N ASN A 236 -1.48 18.41 -15.35
CA ASN A 236 -0.52 17.41 -14.86
C ASN A 236 0.02 17.86 -13.48
N TRP A 237 0.29 16.90 -12.61
CA TRP A 237 0.75 17.12 -11.24
C TRP A 237 2.26 16.83 -11.07
N GLY A 238 2.76 16.96 -9.84
CA GLY A 238 4.18 16.79 -9.52
C GLY A 238 5.07 17.94 -10.02
N GLN A 239 4.50 19.13 -10.22
CA GLN A 239 5.21 20.30 -10.74
C GLN A 239 5.31 21.38 -9.67
N GLY A 240 6.50 21.85 -9.32
CA GLY A 240 6.66 22.90 -8.32
C GLY A 240 7.87 22.65 -7.41
N PRO A 241 7.88 23.22 -6.19
CA PRO A 241 6.85 24.09 -5.60
C PRO A 241 6.74 25.44 -6.32
N TRP A 242 5.54 26.04 -6.32
CA TRP A 242 5.32 27.37 -6.89
C TRP A 242 5.75 28.49 -5.94
N THR A 243 6.34 29.56 -6.47
CA THR A 243 6.82 30.68 -5.63
C THR A 243 5.70 31.58 -5.07
N TRP A 244 4.47 31.43 -5.58
CA TRP A 244 3.32 32.25 -5.18
C TRP A 244 2.40 31.56 -4.16
N PHE A 245 2.66 30.30 -3.82
CA PHE A 245 1.91 29.52 -2.85
C PHE A 245 2.85 28.95 -1.78
N ASP A 246 2.38 28.87 -0.54
CA ASP A 246 3.17 28.28 0.55
C ASP A 246 2.90 26.77 0.61
N ALA A 247 3.78 25.97 0.01
CA ALA A 247 3.67 24.51 0.01
C ALA A 247 4.33 23.94 1.27
N SER A 248 3.52 23.58 2.26
CA SER A 248 4.00 23.03 3.55
C SER A 248 3.64 21.57 3.79
N GLY A 249 2.69 21.01 3.04
CA GLY A 249 2.32 19.59 3.10
C GLY A 249 3.17 18.75 2.14
N GLU A 250 3.32 17.46 2.46
CA GLU A 250 3.94 16.51 1.54
C GLU A 250 3.01 16.24 0.34
N PRO A 251 3.54 15.85 -0.84
CA PRO A 251 2.70 15.51 -1.99
C PRO A 251 1.81 14.30 -1.69
N LEU A 252 0.55 14.37 -2.10
CA LEU A 252 -0.36 13.22 -2.14
C LEU A 252 -0.40 12.60 -3.55
N LEU A 253 -0.16 13.41 -4.58
CA LEU A 253 -0.22 12.99 -5.98
C LEU A 253 1.19 12.84 -6.56
N ASP A 254 1.40 11.71 -7.23
CA ASP A 254 2.61 11.43 -7.97
C ASP A 254 2.63 12.09 -9.37
N SER A 255 3.80 12.08 -10.01
CA SER A 255 4.00 12.71 -11.33
C SER A 255 3.26 12.02 -12.49
N ASN A 256 2.83 10.78 -12.29
CA ASN A 256 1.98 10.00 -13.21
C ASN A 256 0.50 10.34 -13.08
N VAL A 257 0.11 11.30 -12.22
CA VAL A 257 -1.28 11.75 -12.10
C VAL A 257 -1.57 12.86 -13.09
N SER A 258 -2.60 12.64 -13.91
CA SER A 258 -3.20 13.64 -14.79
C SER A 258 -4.57 14.06 -14.26
N ALA A 259 -5.09 15.19 -14.71
CA ALA A 259 -6.44 15.60 -14.32
C ALA A 259 -7.21 16.41 -15.35
N VAL A 260 -8.53 16.36 -15.22
CA VAL A 260 -9.47 17.22 -15.92
C VAL A 260 -10.25 18.05 -14.91
N LEU A 261 -10.27 19.37 -15.10
CA LEU A 261 -11.03 20.30 -14.27
C LEU A 261 -12.09 21.00 -15.11
N ASP A 262 -13.38 20.78 -14.82
CA ASP A 262 -14.51 21.50 -15.42
C ASP A 262 -15.01 22.57 -14.44
N LEU A 263 -14.88 23.85 -14.81
CA LEU A 263 -15.35 24.99 -14.04
C LEU A 263 -16.49 25.69 -14.77
N ARG A 264 -17.53 26.06 -14.04
CA ARG A 264 -18.71 26.78 -14.56
C ARG A 264 -19.12 27.92 -13.65
N THR A 265 -19.43 29.06 -14.24
CA THR A 265 -19.99 30.20 -13.51
C THR A 265 -21.41 29.87 -13.05
N THR A 266 -21.70 30.10 -11.78
CA THR A 266 -23.01 29.80 -11.18
C THR A 266 -23.88 31.05 -11.01
N ALA A 267 -23.28 32.23 -11.12
CA ALA A 267 -23.98 33.51 -11.07
C ALA A 267 -23.26 34.56 -11.92
N ALA A 268 -23.89 35.74 -12.05
CA ALA A 268 -23.28 36.89 -12.72
C ALA A 268 -22.03 37.37 -11.97
N ALA A 269 -21.07 37.91 -12.72
CA ALA A 269 -19.88 38.52 -12.15
C ALA A 269 -20.22 39.79 -11.36
N ASP A 270 -19.57 39.98 -10.22
CA ASP A 270 -19.48 41.28 -9.55
C ASP A 270 -18.19 41.98 -10.00
N VAL A 271 -18.28 43.24 -10.40
CA VAL A 271 -17.16 43.99 -10.97
C VAL A 271 -16.82 45.17 -10.08
N SER A 272 -15.60 45.16 -9.55
CA SER A 272 -15.13 46.22 -8.66
C SER A 272 -14.86 47.53 -9.41
N ALA A 273 -14.72 48.63 -8.66
CA ALA A 273 -14.31 49.92 -9.21
C ALA A 273 -12.89 49.88 -9.82
N ASP A 274 -12.07 48.91 -9.42
CA ASP A 274 -10.72 48.67 -9.97
C ASP A 274 -10.74 47.67 -11.14
N LEU A 275 -11.92 47.39 -11.69
CA LEU A 275 -12.14 46.49 -12.84
C LEU A 275 -11.66 45.05 -12.59
N VAL A 276 -11.81 44.56 -11.36
CA VAL A 276 -11.62 43.15 -11.02
C VAL A 276 -12.99 42.48 -11.04
N ALA A 277 -13.14 41.45 -11.89
CA ALA A 277 -14.35 40.65 -11.95
C ALA A 277 -14.24 39.44 -11.01
N THR A 278 -15.20 39.31 -10.10
CA THR A 278 -15.36 38.15 -9.22
C THR A 278 -16.55 37.33 -9.69
N LEU A 279 -16.29 36.10 -10.15
CA LEU A 279 -17.31 35.19 -10.66
C LEU A 279 -17.49 34.02 -9.68
N PRO A 280 -18.71 33.80 -9.15
CA PRO A 280 -19.02 32.57 -8.45
C PRO A 280 -18.92 31.38 -9.42
N ILE A 281 -18.19 30.34 -9.03
CA ILE A 281 -17.99 29.14 -9.85
C ILE A 281 -18.32 27.87 -9.07
N ALA A 282 -18.66 26.82 -9.80
CA ALA A 282 -18.69 25.44 -9.32
C ALA A 282 -17.93 24.57 -10.31
N GLY A 283 -17.39 23.46 -9.85
CA GLY A 283 -16.65 22.57 -10.72
C GLY A 283 -16.36 21.20 -10.16
N THR A 284 -15.79 20.38 -11.04
CA THR A 284 -15.38 19.02 -10.77
C THR A 284 -13.95 18.84 -11.24
N LEU A 285 -13.09 18.34 -10.36
CA LEU A 285 -11.73 17.91 -10.63
C LEU A 285 -11.71 16.38 -10.64
N THR A 286 -11.37 15.80 -11.79
CA THR A 286 -11.17 14.36 -11.95
C THR A 286 -9.68 14.10 -12.08
N LEU A 287 -9.10 13.44 -11.08
CA LEU A 287 -7.72 12.96 -11.06
C LEU A 287 -7.68 11.52 -11.60
N THR A 288 -6.65 11.20 -12.38
CA THR A 288 -6.43 9.86 -12.93
C THR A 288 -4.95 9.52 -12.78
N ALA A 289 -4.67 8.50 -11.97
CA ALA A 289 -3.35 7.92 -11.83
C ALA A 289 -3.14 6.86 -12.90
N HIS A 290 -1.94 6.86 -13.48
CA HIS A 290 -1.54 5.94 -14.53
C HIS A 290 -0.37 5.10 -14.08
N ASP A 291 -0.24 3.89 -14.62
CA ASP A 291 0.95 3.08 -14.41
C ASP A 291 2.20 3.82 -14.95
N GLU A 292 3.32 3.77 -14.22
CA GLU A 292 4.53 4.49 -14.61
C GLU A 292 5.18 3.94 -15.88
N ARG A 293 5.06 2.63 -16.11
CA ARG A 293 5.65 1.93 -17.26
C ARG A 293 4.64 1.83 -18.40
N PHE A 294 3.35 1.77 -18.08
CA PHE A 294 2.25 1.66 -19.04
C PHE A 294 1.26 2.83 -18.91
N PRO A 295 1.57 4.04 -19.45
CA PRO A 295 0.79 5.25 -19.20
C PRO A 295 -0.68 5.22 -19.67
N ASP A 296 -1.06 4.28 -20.51
CA ASP A 296 -2.45 4.07 -20.95
C ASP A 296 -3.28 3.25 -19.95
N VAL A 297 -2.64 2.66 -18.92
CA VAL A 297 -3.27 1.84 -17.88
C VAL A 297 -3.60 2.73 -16.69
N THR A 298 -4.89 2.87 -16.41
CA THR A 298 -5.37 3.59 -15.21
C THR A 298 -5.27 2.70 -13.97
N THR A 299 -4.58 3.19 -12.94
CA THR A 299 -4.39 2.52 -11.65
C THR A 299 -5.28 3.09 -10.54
N GLY A 300 -5.95 4.22 -10.79
CA GLY A 300 -6.95 4.77 -9.88
C GLY A 300 -7.53 6.10 -10.36
N THR A 301 -8.71 6.44 -9.84
CA THR A 301 -9.38 7.71 -10.10
C THR A 301 -9.86 8.36 -8.81
N MET A 302 -9.77 9.68 -8.73
CA MET A 302 -10.36 10.46 -7.65
C MET A 302 -11.20 11.59 -8.24
N VAL A 303 -12.45 11.72 -7.79
CA VAL A 303 -13.39 12.75 -8.24
C VAL A 303 -13.68 13.67 -7.07
N LEU A 304 -13.43 14.95 -7.28
CA LEU A 304 -13.64 16.03 -6.33
C LEU A 304 -14.62 17.03 -6.93
N SER A 305 -15.62 17.48 -6.18
CA SER A 305 -16.52 18.54 -6.63
C SER A 305 -16.70 19.63 -5.60
N GLY A 306 -17.06 20.82 -6.06
CA GLY A 306 -17.27 21.92 -5.14
C GLY A 306 -17.48 23.27 -5.80
N ALA A 307 -17.27 24.32 -5.03
CA ALA A 307 -17.59 25.69 -5.41
C ALA A 307 -16.56 26.69 -4.92
N GLY A 308 -16.55 27.86 -5.53
CA GLY A 308 -15.62 28.91 -5.17
C GLY A 308 -15.77 30.15 -6.03
N ILE A 309 -14.66 30.84 -6.25
CA ILE A 309 -14.62 32.09 -7.00
C ILE A 309 -13.51 32.08 -8.04
N ASN A 310 -13.79 32.66 -9.20
CA ASN A 310 -12.80 33.06 -10.19
C ASN A 310 -12.61 34.57 -10.13
N MET A 311 -11.38 35.05 -10.09
CA MET A 311 -11.05 36.47 -10.06
C MET A 311 -10.18 36.83 -11.26
N ILE A 312 -10.72 37.68 -12.15
CA ILE A 312 -10.07 38.08 -13.40
C ILE A 312 -9.80 39.57 -13.36
N ASP A 313 -8.57 39.96 -13.67
CA ASP A 313 -8.21 41.36 -13.83
C ASP A 313 -8.58 41.85 -15.22
N MET A 314 -9.52 42.79 -15.28
CA MET A 314 -9.98 43.40 -16.53
C MET A 314 -9.39 44.80 -16.73
N ASN A 315 -8.49 45.24 -15.86
CA ASN A 315 -7.89 46.56 -15.97
C ASN A 315 -6.81 46.55 -17.05
N ALA A 316 -7.00 47.36 -18.09
CA ALA A 316 -6.07 47.43 -19.22
C ALA A 316 -4.62 47.74 -18.81
N SER A 317 -4.39 48.37 -17.65
CA SER A 317 -3.03 48.67 -17.16
C SER A 317 -2.28 47.45 -16.62
N ARG A 318 -2.97 46.33 -16.37
CA ARG A 318 -2.40 45.10 -15.76
C ARG A 318 -2.46 43.88 -16.67
N VAL A 319 -3.06 44.00 -17.86
CA VAL A 319 -2.99 42.95 -18.89
C VAL A 319 -1.63 42.96 -19.58
N ILE A 320 -1.19 41.81 -20.07
CA ILE A 320 0.04 41.67 -20.85
C ILE A 320 -0.35 41.65 -22.33
N VAL A 321 0.15 42.60 -23.12
CA VAL A 321 -0.19 42.71 -24.54
C VAL A 321 0.95 42.15 -25.39
N ASP A 322 0.61 41.24 -26.31
CA ASP A 322 1.50 40.76 -27.37
C ASP A 322 0.90 41.15 -28.74
N GLU A 323 1.28 42.33 -29.21
CA GLU A 323 0.85 42.84 -30.51
C GLU A 323 1.35 41.98 -31.69
N GLY A 324 2.51 41.33 -31.54
CA GLY A 324 3.10 40.50 -32.59
C GLY A 324 2.31 39.21 -32.82
N ALA A 325 1.80 38.62 -31.74
CA ALA A 325 0.90 37.47 -31.79
C ALA A 325 -0.59 37.87 -31.95
N GLY A 326 -0.92 39.16 -31.91
CA GLY A 326 -2.28 39.65 -32.02
C GLY A 326 -3.17 39.26 -30.85
N MET A 327 -2.62 39.20 -29.63
CA MET A 327 -3.34 38.79 -28.43
C MET A 327 -2.94 39.59 -27.19
N PHE A 328 -3.73 39.46 -26.13
CA PHE A 328 -3.37 39.89 -24.79
C PHE A 328 -3.72 38.79 -23.77
N LEU A 329 -3.04 38.82 -22.63
CA LEU A 329 -3.27 37.92 -21.50
C LEU A 329 -3.98 38.71 -20.39
N ALA A 330 -5.17 38.26 -20.03
CA ALA A 330 -5.90 38.75 -18.86
C ALA A 330 -5.54 37.89 -17.64
N PRO A 331 -4.77 38.41 -16.67
CA PRO A 331 -4.31 37.61 -15.54
C PRO A 331 -5.42 37.36 -14.53
N PHE A 332 -5.28 36.26 -13.82
CA PHE A 332 -6.02 36.01 -12.60
C PHE A 332 -5.54 36.96 -11.51
N HIS A 333 -6.48 37.64 -10.84
CA HIS A 333 -6.17 38.69 -9.87
C HIS A 333 -5.90 38.09 -8.48
N PRO A 334 -4.78 38.42 -7.79
CA PRO A 334 -4.54 37.99 -6.41
C PRO A 334 -5.48 38.65 -5.38
N PRO A 335 -6.07 37.94 -4.40
CA PRO A 335 -5.98 36.50 -4.19
C PRO A 335 -6.63 35.76 -5.36
N GLY A 336 -5.91 34.78 -5.92
CA GLY A 336 -6.28 34.11 -7.16
C GLY A 336 -7.59 33.33 -7.04
N PRO A 337 -8.10 32.80 -8.16
CA PRO A 337 -9.22 31.87 -8.16
C PRO A 337 -8.99 30.74 -7.17
N LYS A 338 -10.07 30.37 -6.49
CA LYS A 338 -10.06 29.37 -5.42
C LYS A 338 -11.33 28.56 -5.48
N VAL A 339 -11.20 27.24 -5.40
CA VAL A 339 -12.32 26.30 -5.30
C VAL A 339 -12.14 25.46 -4.06
N THR A 340 -13.17 25.43 -3.21
CA THR A 340 -13.27 24.46 -2.14
C THR A 340 -13.91 23.21 -2.69
N LEU A 341 -13.21 22.08 -2.57
CA LEU A 341 -13.55 20.78 -3.14
C LEU A 341 -13.82 19.77 -2.02
N THR A 342 -14.71 18.84 -2.29
CA THR A 342 -15.02 17.67 -1.45
C THR A 342 -14.89 16.40 -2.27
N LEU A 343 -14.44 15.32 -1.63
CA LEU A 343 -14.32 14.00 -2.25
C LEU A 343 -15.68 13.37 -2.53
N ASP A 344 -15.94 13.07 -3.80
CA ASP A 344 -17.13 12.34 -4.25
C ASP A 344 -16.85 10.84 -4.38
N GLU A 345 -15.70 10.48 -4.95
CA GLU A 345 -15.31 9.09 -5.24
C GLU A 345 -13.79 8.94 -5.29
N ALA A 346 -13.26 7.84 -4.74
CA ALA A 346 -11.85 7.44 -4.88
C ALA A 346 -11.74 5.94 -5.13
N THR A 347 -10.89 5.54 -6.07
CA THR A 347 -10.66 4.15 -6.46
C THR A 347 -9.18 3.84 -6.63
N GLY A 348 -8.82 2.55 -6.60
CA GLY A 348 -7.45 2.08 -6.85
C GLY A 348 -6.45 2.71 -5.89
N VAL A 349 -5.37 3.31 -6.43
CA VAL A 349 -4.33 3.98 -5.63
C VAL A 349 -4.84 5.12 -4.75
N PHE A 350 -6.04 5.67 -5.01
CA PHE A 350 -6.63 6.72 -4.18
C PHE A 350 -7.62 6.19 -3.14
N ALA A 351 -7.98 4.91 -3.17
CA ALA A 351 -9.05 4.36 -2.33
C ALA A 351 -8.77 4.45 -0.81
N TYR A 352 -7.51 4.59 -0.43
CA TYR A 352 -7.08 4.74 0.96
C TYR A 352 -7.23 6.17 1.49
N VAL A 353 -7.63 7.13 0.66
CA VAL A 353 -7.72 8.54 1.04
C VAL A 353 -9.13 8.86 1.53
N ASP A 354 -9.30 8.99 2.84
CA ASP A 354 -10.54 9.56 3.40
C ASP A 354 -10.39 11.08 3.54
N HIS A 355 -11.31 11.81 2.93
CA HIS A 355 -11.30 13.27 2.92
C HIS A 355 -11.50 13.85 4.33
N ALA A 356 -10.59 14.75 4.73
CA ALA A 356 -10.68 15.50 5.99
C ALA A 356 -10.64 17.01 5.74
N GLY A 357 -11.50 17.74 6.44
CA GLY A 357 -11.61 19.20 6.27
C GLY A 357 -12.13 19.58 4.88
N ASP A 358 -11.74 20.76 4.41
CA ASP A 358 -12.04 21.26 3.07
C ASP A 358 -10.76 21.19 2.23
N TRP A 359 -10.83 20.63 1.02
CA TRP A 359 -9.71 20.70 0.08
C TRP A 359 -9.80 21.97 -0.74
N GLU A 360 -8.65 22.57 -1.01
CA GLU A 360 -8.55 23.87 -1.66
C GLU A 360 -7.74 23.76 -2.93
N LEU A 361 -8.37 24.08 -4.06
CA LEU A 361 -7.70 24.28 -5.34
C LEU A 361 -7.49 25.78 -5.58
N SER A 362 -6.25 26.23 -5.44
CA SER A 362 -5.79 27.58 -5.77
C SER A 362 -5.23 27.64 -7.19
N ILE A 363 -5.52 28.72 -7.91
CA ILE A 363 -5.15 28.87 -9.32
C ILE A 363 -4.43 30.21 -9.54
N ALA A 364 -3.32 30.19 -10.26
CA ALA A 364 -2.64 31.39 -10.76
C ALA A 364 -2.41 31.23 -12.27
N GLY A 365 -2.73 32.24 -13.07
CA GLY A 365 -2.69 32.07 -14.52
C GLY A 365 -3.26 33.22 -15.30
N SER A 366 -3.58 32.97 -16.56
CA SER A 366 -4.15 33.98 -17.46
C SER A 366 -5.01 33.34 -18.54
N TYR A 367 -6.01 34.09 -19.01
CA TYR A 367 -6.68 33.80 -20.27
C TYR A 367 -6.01 34.54 -21.42
N ALA A 368 -5.75 33.84 -22.53
CA ALA A 368 -5.30 34.39 -23.79
C ALA A 368 -6.48 34.82 -24.65
N ILE A 369 -6.44 36.07 -25.11
CA ILE A 369 -7.58 36.75 -25.71
C ILE A 369 -7.11 37.45 -26.99
N PRO A 370 -7.84 37.34 -28.12
CA PRO A 370 -7.42 37.99 -29.36
C PRO A 370 -7.55 39.51 -29.26
N LEU A 371 -6.60 40.24 -29.85
CA LEU A 371 -6.71 41.68 -30.06
C LEU A 371 -7.66 41.95 -31.23
N ILE A 372 -8.81 42.55 -30.93
CA ILE A 372 -9.75 43.04 -31.94
C ILE A 372 -9.22 44.33 -32.58
N PRO A 373 -8.93 44.36 -33.90
CA PRO A 373 -8.39 45.55 -34.55
C PRO A 373 -9.37 46.73 -34.50
N GLY A 374 -8.85 47.92 -34.17
CA GLY A 374 -9.63 49.16 -34.15
C GLY A 374 -10.44 49.42 -32.88
N LEU A 375 -10.35 48.53 -31.87
CA LEU A 375 -10.85 48.80 -30.52
C LEU A 375 -9.71 49.23 -29.59
N GLU A 376 -10.00 50.18 -28.71
CA GLU A 376 -9.14 50.50 -27.57
C GLU A 376 -9.01 49.26 -26.66
N LEU A 377 -7.87 49.10 -25.98
CA LEU A 377 -7.56 47.89 -25.21
C LEU A 377 -8.63 47.56 -24.15
N GLN A 378 -9.14 48.57 -23.45
CA GLN A 378 -10.17 48.37 -22.43
C GLN A 378 -11.50 47.88 -23.02
N ASP A 379 -11.89 48.42 -24.18
CA ASP A 379 -13.09 47.99 -24.90
C ASP A 379 -12.92 46.58 -25.48
N ASN A 380 -11.69 46.23 -25.88
CA ASN A 380 -11.29 44.89 -26.30
C ASN A 380 -11.54 43.86 -25.18
N ILE A 381 -11.04 44.17 -23.98
CA ILE A 381 -11.20 43.35 -22.78
C ILE A 381 -12.68 43.11 -22.46
N PHE A 382 -13.49 44.16 -22.41
CA PHE A 382 -14.92 44.03 -22.13
C PHE A 382 -15.67 43.27 -23.21
N THR A 383 -15.30 43.47 -24.48
CA THR A 383 -15.92 42.76 -25.61
C THR A 383 -15.65 41.26 -25.50
N ALA A 384 -14.39 40.87 -25.26
CA ALA A 384 -13.99 39.48 -25.19
C ALA A 384 -14.50 38.77 -23.93
N LEU A 385 -14.26 39.33 -22.73
CA LEU A 385 -14.71 38.74 -21.46
C LEU A 385 -16.24 38.80 -21.28
N GLY A 386 -16.92 39.69 -22.00
CA GLY A 386 -18.38 39.70 -22.12
C GLY A 386 -18.95 38.59 -23.01
N GLY A 387 -18.10 37.70 -23.55
CA GLY A 387 -18.51 36.54 -24.36
C GLY A 387 -18.84 36.87 -25.82
N ASN A 388 -18.50 38.06 -26.31
CA ASN A 388 -18.76 38.44 -27.70
C ASN A 388 -17.69 37.94 -28.68
N VAL A 389 -16.57 37.44 -28.17
CA VAL A 389 -15.49 36.82 -28.96
C VAL A 389 -15.04 35.54 -28.25
N ALA A 390 -14.65 34.53 -29.03
CA ALA A 390 -14.05 33.33 -28.49
C ALA A 390 -12.66 33.64 -27.91
N LEU A 391 -12.43 33.19 -26.69
CA LEU A 391 -11.10 33.19 -26.08
C LEU A 391 -10.20 32.19 -26.82
N ILE A 392 -8.89 32.46 -26.86
CA ILE A 392 -7.91 31.58 -27.52
C ILE A 392 -7.66 30.35 -26.64
N GLY A 393 -7.45 30.57 -25.34
CA GLY A 393 -7.12 29.52 -24.38
C GLY A 393 -6.82 30.11 -22.99
N GLY A 394 -6.50 29.25 -22.05
CA GLY A 394 -5.97 29.62 -20.73
C GLY A 394 -4.74 28.79 -20.42
N ILE A 395 -3.83 29.38 -19.65
CA ILE A 395 -2.68 28.71 -19.04
C ILE A 395 -2.66 29.06 -17.56
N ALA A 396 -2.42 28.05 -16.72
CA ALA A 396 -2.40 28.26 -15.28
C ALA A 396 -1.52 27.24 -14.56
N GLU A 397 -1.02 27.68 -13.41
CA GLU A 397 -0.45 26.90 -12.34
C GLU A 397 -1.53 26.68 -11.27
N PHE A 398 -1.53 25.49 -10.68
CA PHE A 398 -2.53 25.01 -9.74
C PHE A 398 -1.85 24.48 -8.49
N THR A 399 -2.50 24.69 -7.35
CA THR A 399 -2.14 24.02 -6.09
C THR A 399 -3.40 23.41 -5.49
N LEU A 400 -3.38 22.11 -5.23
CA LEU A 400 -4.38 21.40 -4.44
C LEU A 400 -3.80 21.15 -3.06
N SER A 401 -4.47 21.63 -2.02
CA SER A 401 -4.01 21.45 -0.64
C SER A 401 -5.18 21.10 0.27
N GLY A 402 -4.94 20.29 1.28
CA GLY A 402 -5.95 19.90 2.24
C GLY A 402 -5.39 18.94 3.27
N GLU A 403 -6.27 18.20 3.93
CA GLU A 403 -5.91 17.13 4.86
C GLU A 403 -6.65 15.85 4.49
N TYR A 404 -6.06 14.69 4.78
CA TYR A 404 -6.72 13.41 4.60
C TYR A 404 -6.39 12.45 5.73
N VAL A 405 -7.28 11.50 5.99
CA VAL A 405 -7.04 10.39 6.91
C VAL A 405 -6.80 9.15 6.07
N PRO A 406 -5.62 8.51 6.15
CA PRO A 406 -5.40 7.27 5.42
C PRO A 406 -6.14 6.10 6.06
N ASP A 407 -6.95 5.41 5.26
CA ASP A 407 -7.47 4.08 5.54
C ASP A 407 -6.49 3.03 4.97
N MET A 408 -5.50 2.65 5.78
CA MET A 408 -4.44 1.74 5.31
C MET A 408 -4.97 0.35 4.95
N SER A 409 -6.19 -0.02 5.36
CA SER A 409 -6.81 -1.28 4.95
C SER A 409 -7.08 -1.31 3.43
N LYS A 410 -7.33 -0.14 2.85
CA LYS A 410 -7.56 0.06 1.41
C LYS A 410 -6.30 0.48 0.65
N LYS A 411 -5.16 0.64 1.33
CA LYS A 411 -3.91 1.05 0.68
C LYS A 411 -3.45 -0.05 -0.27
N VAL A 412 -3.11 0.37 -1.49
CA VAL A 412 -2.54 -0.51 -2.50
C VAL A 412 -1.20 -1.05 -1.97
N LYS A 413 -1.06 -2.36 -2.11
CA LYS A 413 0.10 -3.15 -1.77
C LYS A 413 0.75 -3.60 -3.07
N SER A 414 2.06 -3.49 -3.13
CA SER A 414 2.86 -4.16 -4.13
C SER A 414 3.14 -5.59 -3.69
N PHE A 415 3.25 -6.51 -4.64
CA PHE A 415 3.73 -7.85 -4.38
C PHE A 415 4.76 -8.27 -5.42
N CYS A 416 5.58 -9.23 -5.02
CA CYS A 416 6.52 -9.92 -5.87
C CYS A 416 6.65 -11.34 -5.34
N GLU A 417 6.27 -12.31 -6.16
CA GLU A 417 6.15 -13.73 -5.81
C GLU A 417 6.97 -14.56 -6.79
N TYR A 418 7.66 -15.57 -6.25
CA TYR A 418 8.64 -16.36 -6.99
C TYR A 418 8.15 -17.79 -7.18
N GLY A 419 8.23 -18.28 -8.40
CA GLY A 419 7.77 -19.61 -8.77
C GLY A 419 8.67 -20.30 -9.79
N SER A 420 8.35 -21.55 -10.09
CA SER A 420 8.99 -22.30 -11.16
C SER A 420 7.95 -23.01 -12.03
N GLY A 421 8.16 -22.96 -13.34
CA GLY A 421 7.28 -23.52 -14.35
C GLY A 421 7.93 -24.70 -15.06
N VAL A 422 7.14 -25.72 -15.37
CA VAL A 422 7.53 -26.81 -16.27
C VAL A 422 6.47 -26.94 -17.35
N SER A 423 6.93 -27.03 -18.60
CA SER A 423 6.01 -27.20 -19.74
C SER A 423 5.37 -28.59 -19.70
N GLU A 424 4.05 -28.67 -19.59
CA GLU A 424 3.30 -29.91 -19.84
C GLU A 424 3.15 -30.15 -21.35
N ARG A 425 2.97 -29.06 -22.09
CA ARG A 425 2.90 -29.06 -23.55
C ARG A 425 3.69 -27.87 -24.06
N LEU A 426 4.57 -28.12 -25.02
CA LEU A 426 5.32 -27.09 -25.70
C LEU A 426 5.28 -27.37 -27.20
N GLY A 427 4.94 -26.35 -28.00
CA GLY A 427 4.89 -26.50 -29.44
C GLY A 427 4.83 -25.16 -30.15
N THR A 428 4.87 -25.23 -31.48
CA THR A 428 4.84 -24.08 -32.39
C THR A 428 3.58 -23.22 -32.28
N GLY A 429 2.49 -23.76 -31.74
CA GLY A 429 1.24 -23.04 -31.52
C GLY A 429 1.10 -22.38 -30.15
N GLY A 430 2.06 -22.60 -29.23
CA GLY A 430 2.00 -22.13 -27.85
C GLY A 430 2.37 -23.21 -26.84
N ALA A 431 2.18 -22.92 -25.55
CA ALA A 431 2.58 -23.78 -24.46
C ALA A 431 1.51 -23.91 -23.37
N LEU A 432 1.58 -24.97 -22.59
CA LEU A 432 0.87 -25.13 -21.33
C LEU A 432 1.91 -25.37 -20.24
N TRP A 433 1.93 -24.49 -19.25
CA TRP A 433 2.86 -24.52 -18.13
C TRP A 433 2.13 -24.87 -16.85
N ASN A 434 2.73 -25.77 -16.07
CA ASN A 434 2.36 -26.02 -14.68
C ASN A 434 3.38 -25.32 -13.79
N ILE A 435 2.89 -24.52 -12.84
CA ILE A 435 3.68 -23.60 -12.06
C ILE A 435 3.51 -23.91 -10.57
N ALA A 436 4.63 -23.98 -9.87
CA ALA A 436 4.68 -24.04 -8.40
C ALA A 436 5.20 -22.70 -7.86
N TRP A 437 4.72 -22.30 -6.68
CA TRP A 437 5.09 -21.05 -6.00
C TRP A 437 5.84 -21.33 -4.69
N GLY A 438 6.18 -20.29 -3.93
CA GLY A 438 6.88 -20.40 -2.65
C GLY A 438 8.41 -20.46 -2.76
N ASN A 439 8.97 -20.14 -3.94
CA ASN A 439 10.42 -20.10 -4.11
C ASN A 439 11.02 -18.85 -3.46
N GLY A 440 12.32 -18.90 -3.14
CA GLY A 440 13.06 -17.71 -2.70
C GLY A 440 13.43 -16.81 -3.88
N ALA A 441 13.75 -15.55 -3.58
CA ALA A 441 14.09 -14.56 -4.60
C ALA A 441 15.21 -15.00 -5.56
N TYR A 442 14.97 -14.80 -6.86
CA TYR A 442 15.95 -15.06 -7.91
C TYR A 442 16.96 -13.91 -8.04
N HIS A 443 18.20 -14.27 -8.35
CA HIS A 443 19.30 -13.31 -8.46
C HIS A 443 19.27 -12.48 -9.76
N TRP A 444 18.53 -12.93 -10.78
CA TRP A 444 18.46 -12.28 -12.08
C TRP A 444 17.37 -11.20 -12.17
N HIS A 445 16.49 -11.09 -11.18
CA HIS A 445 15.45 -10.06 -11.13
C HIS A 445 15.29 -9.49 -9.72
N VAL A 446 15.20 -8.17 -9.63
CA VAL A 446 15.01 -7.44 -8.39
C VAL A 446 13.67 -6.71 -8.48
N CYS A 447 12.78 -7.00 -7.53
CA CYS A 447 11.51 -6.32 -7.39
C CYS A 447 11.64 -5.04 -6.56
N ASP A 448 10.82 -4.04 -6.88
CA ASP A 448 10.68 -2.81 -6.12
C ASP A 448 9.80 -2.99 -4.86
N ALA A 449 8.94 -4.01 -4.85
CA ALA A 449 8.12 -4.39 -3.71
C ALA A 449 8.98 -4.96 -2.57
N ASP A 450 8.66 -4.63 -1.31
CA ASP A 450 9.13 -5.40 -0.16
C ASP A 450 8.72 -6.87 -0.37
N GLN A 451 9.70 -7.78 -0.32
CA GLN A 451 9.55 -9.18 -0.75
C GLN A 451 8.41 -9.92 -0.03
N ASP A 452 7.74 -10.80 -0.80
CA ASP A 452 6.71 -11.75 -0.40
C ASP A 452 5.52 -11.12 0.32
N ALA A 453 4.49 -10.73 -0.44
CA ALA A 453 3.20 -10.35 0.13
C ALA A 453 2.47 -11.56 0.75
N GLY A 454 2.98 -12.78 0.55
CA GLY A 454 2.40 -14.03 1.02
C GLY A 454 1.07 -14.31 0.34
N ILE A 455 0.91 -13.86 -0.91
CA ILE A 455 -0.28 -14.14 -1.72
C ILE A 455 -0.20 -15.57 -2.25
N LEU A 456 1.01 -16.01 -2.61
CA LEU A 456 1.27 -17.31 -3.21
C LEU A 456 2.20 -18.09 -2.27
N ASP A 457 1.83 -19.33 -1.97
CA ASP A 457 2.62 -20.24 -1.16
C ASP A 457 2.64 -21.64 -1.79
N ASP A 458 3.14 -22.63 -1.04
CA ASP A 458 3.27 -24.02 -1.49
C ASP A 458 1.90 -24.68 -1.82
N ASP A 459 0.79 -24.13 -1.34
CA ASP A 459 -0.56 -24.66 -1.60
C ASP A 459 -1.21 -24.06 -2.84
N VAL A 460 -0.61 -23.01 -3.40
CA VAL A 460 -1.06 -22.39 -4.65
C VAL A 460 -0.35 -23.01 -5.84
N VAL A 461 -1.12 -23.38 -6.85
CA VAL A 461 -0.61 -23.89 -8.14
C VAL A 461 -1.03 -22.93 -9.25
N GLY A 462 -0.08 -22.61 -10.14
CA GLY A 462 -0.36 -21.82 -11.33
C GLY A 462 -0.46 -22.67 -12.59
N MET A 463 -1.25 -22.18 -13.54
CA MET A 463 -1.32 -22.68 -14.91
C MET A 463 -1.26 -21.49 -15.87
N LEU A 464 -0.39 -21.59 -16.87
CA LEU A 464 -0.30 -20.61 -17.95
C LEU A 464 -0.46 -21.32 -19.29
N GLU A 465 -1.56 -21.05 -19.99
CA GLU A 465 -1.77 -21.50 -21.36
C GLU A 465 -1.52 -20.36 -22.33
N THR A 466 -0.53 -20.51 -23.21
CA THR A 466 -0.18 -19.51 -24.23
C THR A 466 -0.54 -20.01 -25.62
N THR A 467 -0.80 -19.06 -26.52
CA THR A 467 -1.02 -19.28 -27.94
C THR A 467 -0.21 -18.25 -28.71
N THR A 468 0.62 -18.72 -29.64
CA THR A 468 1.45 -17.85 -30.48
C THR A 468 0.58 -16.86 -31.25
N ALA A 469 0.97 -15.59 -31.16
CA ALA A 469 0.37 -14.47 -31.86
C ALA A 469 1.42 -13.83 -32.79
N GLY A 470 0.99 -13.38 -33.97
CA GLY A 470 1.90 -12.77 -34.93
C GLY A 470 2.90 -13.73 -35.58
N ALA A 471 3.87 -13.17 -36.29
CA ALA A 471 4.87 -13.92 -37.04
C ALA A 471 6.25 -13.80 -36.37
N PRO A 472 7.01 -14.90 -36.23
CA PRO A 472 8.31 -14.87 -35.59
C PRO A 472 9.29 -13.94 -36.32
N GLN A 473 10.03 -13.16 -35.54
CA GLN A 473 11.12 -12.31 -35.99
C GLN A 473 12.43 -12.85 -35.44
N ILE A 474 13.48 -12.88 -36.26
CA ILE A 474 14.83 -13.29 -35.87
C ILE A 474 15.76 -12.15 -36.25
N ASP A 475 16.53 -11.65 -35.30
CA ASP A 475 17.51 -10.58 -35.55
C ASP A 475 18.87 -11.14 -36.00
N ASP A 476 19.83 -10.23 -36.23
CA ASP A 476 21.18 -10.57 -36.70
C ASP A 476 21.99 -11.38 -35.66
N ASP A 477 21.61 -11.31 -34.38
CA ASP A 477 22.23 -12.07 -33.29
C ASP A 477 21.56 -13.44 -33.06
N LEU A 478 20.58 -13.79 -33.90
CA LEU A 478 19.75 -15.00 -33.84
C LEU A 478 18.85 -15.04 -32.60
N ILE A 479 18.39 -13.89 -32.11
CA ILE A 479 17.37 -13.83 -31.06
C ILE A 479 15.98 -13.88 -31.70
N LEU A 480 15.21 -14.91 -31.33
CA LEU A 480 13.83 -15.11 -31.73
C LEU A 480 12.89 -14.26 -30.89
N ARG A 481 11.93 -13.61 -31.55
CA ARG A 481 10.82 -12.91 -30.89
C ARG A 481 9.49 -13.23 -31.57
N PHE A 482 8.47 -13.55 -30.79
CA PHE A 482 7.10 -13.59 -31.26
C PHE A 482 6.13 -13.23 -30.14
N ASP A 483 5.02 -12.60 -30.49
CA ASP A 483 3.98 -12.24 -29.53
C ASP A 483 3.21 -13.50 -29.13
N PHE A 484 2.59 -13.50 -27.97
CA PHE A 484 1.63 -14.53 -27.59
C PHE A 484 0.46 -13.92 -26.81
N GLY A 485 -0.70 -14.54 -26.97
CA GLY A 485 -1.83 -14.34 -26.06
C GLY A 485 -2.00 -15.58 -25.17
N GLY A 486 -2.81 -15.49 -24.12
CA GLY A 486 -2.99 -16.64 -23.25
C GLY A 486 -3.98 -16.44 -22.12
N ARG A 487 -4.03 -17.46 -21.25
CA ARG A 487 -4.80 -17.47 -20.02
C ARG A 487 -3.92 -17.88 -18.86
N PHE A 488 -4.09 -17.15 -17.77
CA PHE A 488 -3.44 -17.38 -16.50
C PHE A 488 -4.47 -17.83 -15.47
N GLU A 489 -4.13 -18.86 -14.69
CA GLU A 489 -4.96 -19.36 -13.59
C GLU A 489 -4.07 -19.66 -12.39
N LEU A 490 -4.41 -19.08 -11.23
CA LEU A 490 -3.93 -19.52 -9.93
C LEU A 490 -5.05 -20.26 -9.23
N THR A 491 -4.74 -21.40 -8.63
CA THR A 491 -5.67 -22.18 -7.82
C THR A 491 -5.05 -22.45 -6.46
N ASP A 492 -5.75 -22.01 -5.42
CA ASP A 492 -5.45 -22.31 -4.02
C ASP A 492 -6.25 -23.54 -3.57
N TYR A 493 -5.64 -24.39 -2.76
CA TYR A 493 -6.16 -25.67 -2.29
C TYR A 493 -6.21 -25.74 -0.77
N ASP A 494 -7.35 -26.14 -0.21
CA ASP A 494 -7.53 -26.23 1.24
C ASP A 494 -6.74 -27.42 1.85
N GLN A 495 -5.92 -27.18 2.86
CA GLN A 495 -5.14 -28.18 3.60
C GLN A 495 -5.96 -29.01 4.61
N ILE A 496 -7.29 -29.10 4.53
CA ILE A 496 -8.08 -29.91 5.49
C ILE A 496 -7.83 -31.42 5.26
N ASN A 497 -6.80 -31.90 5.96
CA ASN A 497 -6.38 -33.28 6.20
C ASN A 497 -5.99 -34.10 4.96
N SER A 498 -4.82 -34.74 5.05
CA SER A 498 -4.15 -35.62 4.08
C SER A 498 -4.90 -36.90 3.64
N ARG A 499 -6.23 -36.92 3.73
CA ARG A 499 -7.10 -38.06 3.36
C ARG A 499 -8.27 -37.68 2.45
N THR A 500 -8.41 -36.42 2.06
CA THR A 500 -9.45 -35.93 1.14
C THR A 500 -8.81 -35.35 -0.13
N PRO A 501 -9.45 -35.43 -1.31
CA PRO A 501 -8.98 -34.70 -2.49
C PRO A 501 -8.93 -33.21 -2.13
N HIS A 502 -7.84 -32.52 -2.50
CA HIS A 502 -7.68 -31.07 -2.31
C HIS A 502 -8.92 -30.35 -2.87
N GLU A 503 -9.70 -29.72 -1.99
CA GLU A 503 -10.83 -28.88 -2.41
C GLU A 503 -10.29 -27.52 -2.81
N ILE A 504 -10.82 -26.94 -3.89
CA ILE A 504 -10.39 -25.62 -4.37
C ILE A 504 -10.88 -24.56 -3.38
N ALA A 505 -9.94 -23.88 -2.73
CA ALA A 505 -10.19 -22.83 -1.76
C ALA A 505 -10.45 -21.47 -2.45
N GLY A 506 -9.81 -21.21 -3.58
CA GLY A 506 -9.95 -19.97 -4.34
C GLY A 506 -9.25 -20.00 -5.70
N LYS A 507 -9.58 -19.03 -6.55
CA LYS A 507 -8.93 -18.85 -7.87
C LYS A 507 -8.67 -17.39 -8.22
N ILE A 508 -7.61 -17.16 -8.98
CA ILE A 508 -7.37 -15.94 -9.76
C ILE A 508 -7.30 -16.32 -11.22
N LEU A 509 -8.09 -15.66 -12.07
CA LEU A 509 -8.06 -15.84 -13.52
C LEU A 509 -7.58 -14.55 -14.18
N GLY A 510 -6.79 -14.67 -15.25
CA GLY A 510 -6.30 -13.53 -16.01
C GLY A 510 -6.15 -13.82 -17.50
N ASP A 511 -6.28 -12.78 -18.30
CA ASP A 511 -5.89 -12.79 -19.71
C ASP A 511 -4.42 -12.35 -19.82
N VAL A 512 -3.67 -12.99 -20.72
CA VAL A 512 -2.23 -12.77 -20.88
C VAL A 512 -1.91 -12.27 -22.27
N GLU A 513 -1.06 -11.26 -22.36
CA GLU A 513 -0.40 -10.83 -23.58
C GLU A 513 1.10 -10.71 -23.32
N GLY A 514 1.95 -11.19 -24.22
CA GLY A 514 3.38 -11.20 -23.98
C GLY A 514 4.22 -11.35 -25.23
N THR A 515 5.53 -11.38 -25.04
CA THR A 515 6.52 -11.62 -26.09
C THR A 515 7.47 -12.72 -25.63
N PHE A 516 7.55 -13.79 -26.39
CA PHE A 516 8.53 -14.84 -26.14
C PHE A 516 9.86 -14.45 -26.78
N VAL A 517 10.95 -14.48 -26.00
CA VAL A 517 12.30 -14.13 -26.45
C VAL A 517 13.27 -15.27 -26.16
N ALA A 518 13.87 -15.87 -27.20
CA ALA A 518 14.81 -16.99 -27.06
C ALA A 518 16.08 -16.81 -27.89
N ASP A 519 17.19 -17.34 -27.37
CA ASP A 519 18.48 -17.33 -28.03
C ASP A 519 18.61 -18.57 -28.93
N MET A 520 18.56 -18.37 -30.24
CA MET A 520 18.73 -19.45 -31.21
C MET A 520 20.18 -19.61 -31.65
N ASN A 521 21.12 -18.85 -31.10
CA ASN A 521 22.52 -18.89 -31.50
C ASN A 521 23.19 -20.15 -30.97
N ALA A 522 23.60 -21.04 -31.89
CA ALA A 522 24.29 -22.27 -31.53
C ALA A 522 25.59 -22.06 -30.74
N ALA A 523 26.18 -20.85 -30.77
CA ALA A 523 27.36 -20.52 -29.96
C ALA A 523 27.06 -20.44 -28.46
N ASN A 524 25.82 -20.12 -28.09
CA ASN A 524 25.37 -19.97 -26.70
C ASN A 524 24.61 -21.21 -26.20
N ALA A 525 24.26 -22.13 -27.09
CA ALA A 525 23.59 -23.38 -26.75
C ALA A 525 24.50 -24.39 -26.04
N VAL A 526 23.94 -25.17 -25.12
CA VAL A 526 24.63 -26.26 -24.42
C VAL A 526 24.29 -27.59 -25.09
N VAL A 527 25.30 -28.34 -25.52
CA VAL A 527 25.12 -29.65 -26.17
C VAL A 527 25.52 -30.78 -25.22
N ASP A 528 24.58 -31.67 -24.93
CA ASP A 528 24.86 -32.94 -24.26
C ASP A 528 24.88 -34.07 -25.28
N GLU A 529 26.09 -34.46 -25.67
CA GLU A 529 26.35 -35.55 -26.62
C GLU A 529 25.88 -36.92 -26.09
N ALA A 530 25.90 -37.13 -24.78
CA ALA A 530 25.55 -38.41 -24.16
C ALA A 530 24.03 -38.56 -24.01
N ALA A 531 23.34 -37.48 -23.65
CA ALA A 531 21.88 -37.44 -23.61
C ALA A 531 21.25 -37.25 -25.00
N GLY A 532 22.02 -36.75 -25.97
CA GLY A 532 21.53 -36.45 -27.31
C GLY A 532 20.61 -35.23 -27.32
N THR A 533 20.95 -34.19 -26.57
CA THR A 533 20.12 -32.99 -26.39
C THR A 533 20.89 -31.70 -26.65
N ILE A 534 20.14 -30.63 -26.97
CA ILE A 534 20.63 -29.26 -27.09
C ILE A 534 19.73 -28.38 -26.22
N THR A 535 20.32 -27.59 -25.34
CA THR A 535 19.60 -26.66 -24.47
C THR A 535 19.86 -25.22 -24.92
N ILE A 536 18.79 -24.43 -25.06
CA ILE A 536 18.83 -23.00 -25.36
C ILE A 536 18.13 -22.20 -24.25
N VAL A 537 18.46 -20.92 -24.10
CA VAL A 537 17.92 -20.02 -23.06
C VAL A 537 16.82 -19.12 -23.61
N PHE A 538 15.91 -18.68 -22.74
CA PHE A 538 14.87 -17.68 -23.02
C PHE A 538 14.61 -16.78 -21.81
N GLY A 539 14.01 -15.61 -22.05
CA GLY A 539 13.61 -14.66 -21.01
C GLY A 539 14.70 -13.68 -20.56
N ALA A 540 14.88 -13.52 -19.26
CA ALA A 540 15.59 -12.43 -18.58
C ALA A 540 17.06 -12.24 -18.96
N GLU A 541 17.73 -13.26 -19.52
CA GLU A 541 19.09 -13.09 -20.07
C GLU A 541 19.11 -12.30 -21.39
N LEU A 542 17.94 -12.15 -22.03
CA LEU A 542 17.76 -11.62 -23.39
C LEU A 542 16.81 -10.42 -23.46
N ASN A 543 16.02 -10.21 -22.41
CA ASN A 543 14.97 -9.20 -22.32
C ASN A 543 14.87 -8.67 -20.88
N ASP A 544 14.98 -7.35 -20.72
CA ASP A 544 14.85 -6.70 -19.40
C ASP A 544 13.38 -6.34 -19.06
N ASN A 545 12.47 -6.39 -20.05
CA ASN A 545 11.05 -6.08 -19.85
C ASN A 545 10.28 -7.33 -19.38
N PRO A 546 9.07 -7.17 -18.80
CA PRO A 546 8.17 -8.30 -18.59
C PRO A 546 7.99 -9.12 -19.87
N ASP A 547 8.07 -10.44 -19.77
CA ASP A 547 7.80 -11.37 -20.87
C ASP A 547 6.29 -11.54 -21.10
N ALA A 548 5.49 -11.31 -20.07
CA ALA A 548 4.03 -11.24 -20.17
C ALA A 548 3.42 -10.17 -19.26
N LEU A 549 2.25 -9.71 -19.69
CA LEU A 549 1.37 -8.78 -19.00
C LEU A 549 0.04 -9.49 -18.74
N ILE A 550 -0.41 -9.47 -17.48
CA ILE A 550 -1.59 -10.20 -17.02
C ILE A 550 -2.65 -9.19 -16.58
N THR A 551 -3.80 -9.23 -17.26
CA THR A 551 -5.00 -8.55 -16.82
C THR A 551 -5.85 -9.53 -16.03
N VAL A 552 -5.88 -9.40 -14.70
CA VAL A 552 -6.72 -10.23 -13.85
C VAL A 552 -8.19 -9.92 -14.11
N THR A 553 -8.96 -10.95 -14.44
CA THR A 553 -10.37 -10.86 -14.84
C THR A 553 -11.33 -11.33 -13.74
N GLU A 554 -10.89 -12.22 -12.85
CA GLU A 554 -11.72 -12.78 -11.80
C GLU A 554 -10.89 -13.21 -10.58
N THR A 555 -11.40 -12.94 -9.38
CA THR A 555 -10.88 -13.48 -8.12
C THR A 555 -12.01 -14.11 -7.31
N THR A 556 -11.76 -15.30 -6.72
CA THR A 556 -12.78 -16.08 -6.00
C THR A 556 -12.21 -16.75 -4.75
N GLY A 557 -13.10 -17.15 -3.84
CA GLY A 557 -12.73 -17.98 -2.69
C GLY A 557 -11.78 -17.28 -1.72
N SER A 558 -10.67 -17.92 -1.36
CA SER A 558 -9.59 -17.34 -0.54
C SER A 558 -8.99 -16.07 -1.15
N PHE A 559 -9.00 -15.94 -2.48
CA PHE A 559 -8.51 -14.75 -3.19
C PHE A 559 -9.56 -13.66 -3.42
N LYS A 560 -10.83 -13.85 -3.02
CA LYS A 560 -11.94 -12.91 -3.33
C LYS A 560 -11.68 -11.47 -2.88
N ASP A 561 -10.85 -11.31 -1.85
CA ASP A 561 -10.55 -10.03 -1.23
C ASP A 561 -9.39 -9.31 -1.94
N ILE A 562 -8.67 -10.01 -2.84
CA ILE A 562 -7.64 -9.45 -3.71
C ILE A 562 -8.32 -8.74 -4.88
N ARG A 563 -8.05 -7.43 -4.98
CA ARG A 563 -8.43 -6.62 -6.13
C ARG A 563 -7.18 -6.12 -6.85
N PRO A 564 -6.92 -6.59 -8.08
CA PRO A 564 -5.77 -6.15 -8.87
C PRO A 564 -5.87 -4.66 -9.16
N VAL A 565 -4.72 -3.98 -9.15
CA VAL A 565 -4.59 -2.58 -9.57
C VAL A 565 -3.65 -2.54 -10.76
N GLY A 566 -4.15 -2.07 -11.91
CA GLY A 566 -3.37 -2.08 -13.15
C GLY A 566 -3.14 -3.50 -13.67
N ILE A 567 -1.98 -3.69 -14.31
CA ILE A 567 -1.55 -4.94 -14.93
C ILE A 567 -0.52 -5.62 -14.04
N TRP A 568 -0.55 -6.95 -13.98
CA TRP A 568 0.50 -7.73 -13.32
C TRP A 568 1.58 -8.12 -14.33
N GLU A 569 2.83 -8.06 -13.91
CA GLU A 569 4.00 -8.30 -14.73
C GLU A 569 4.52 -9.73 -14.49
N TRP A 570 4.87 -10.40 -15.58
CA TRP A 570 5.40 -11.75 -15.58
C TRP A 570 6.79 -11.75 -16.22
N TYR A 571 7.80 -12.10 -15.42
CA TYR A 571 9.18 -12.23 -15.88
C TYR A 571 9.58 -13.69 -15.80
N VAL A 572 10.30 -14.16 -16.82
CA VAL A 572 10.81 -15.52 -16.85
C VAL A 572 12.31 -15.56 -17.13
N SER A 573 12.97 -16.56 -16.59
CA SER A 573 14.30 -16.98 -17.04
C SER A 573 14.26 -18.48 -17.17
N GLY A 574 14.47 -19.00 -18.38
CA GLY A 574 14.21 -20.41 -18.63
C GLY A 574 15.06 -21.04 -19.71
N THR A 575 14.87 -22.34 -19.87
CA THR A 575 15.56 -23.13 -20.89
C THR A 575 14.62 -24.05 -21.64
N ILE A 576 14.88 -24.24 -22.93
CA ILE A 576 14.22 -25.23 -23.77
C ILE A 576 15.21 -26.34 -24.10
N VAL A 577 14.77 -27.59 -23.94
CA VAL A 577 15.55 -28.78 -24.30
C VAL A 577 15.04 -29.35 -25.62
N CYS A 578 15.93 -29.43 -26.59
CA CYS A 578 15.68 -29.97 -27.93
C CYS A 578 16.36 -31.32 -28.11
N ALA A 579 15.73 -32.23 -28.87
CA ALA A 579 16.36 -33.45 -29.33
C ALA A 579 17.43 -33.15 -30.38
N ARG A 580 18.59 -33.81 -30.28
CA ARG A 580 19.66 -33.68 -31.26
C ARG A 580 19.55 -34.74 -32.36
N VAL A 581 19.46 -34.28 -33.59
CA VAL A 581 19.61 -35.07 -34.82
C VAL A 581 21.09 -35.04 -35.24
N PRO A 582 21.81 -36.17 -35.20
CA PRO A 582 23.26 -36.20 -35.41
C PRO A 582 23.74 -35.71 -36.79
N ASP A 583 22.88 -35.82 -37.81
CA ASP A 583 23.20 -35.45 -39.19
C ASP A 583 23.02 -33.95 -39.48
N LEU A 584 22.49 -33.19 -38.52
CA LEU A 584 22.28 -31.74 -38.61
C LEU A 584 23.36 -31.00 -37.82
N SER A 585 23.72 -29.79 -38.27
CA SER A 585 24.53 -28.89 -37.43
C SER A 585 23.76 -28.50 -36.17
N VAL A 586 24.44 -27.99 -35.13
CA VAL A 586 23.75 -27.51 -33.91
C VAL A 586 22.75 -26.41 -34.25
N GLN A 587 23.13 -25.48 -35.14
CA GLN A 587 22.24 -24.42 -35.59
C GLN A 587 21.01 -24.97 -36.32
N ASP A 588 21.21 -25.91 -37.25
CA ASP A 588 20.09 -26.52 -37.99
C ASP A 588 19.18 -27.33 -37.08
N ASN A 589 19.72 -27.95 -36.02
CA ASN A 589 18.92 -28.63 -35.01
C ASN A 589 18.01 -27.65 -34.26
N ILE A 590 18.54 -26.53 -33.80
CA ILE A 590 17.76 -25.50 -33.07
C ILE A 590 16.65 -24.96 -33.98
N MET A 591 16.97 -24.60 -35.23
CA MET A 591 15.98 -24.14 -36.21
C MET A 591 14.90 -25.20 -36.47
N ALA A 592 15.29 -26.48 -36.60
CA ALA A 592 14.35 -27.56 -36.86
C ALA A 592 13.45 -27.85 -35.65
N ALA A 593 14.01 -27.79 -34.43
CA ALA A 593 13.27 -28.07 -33.21
C ALA A 593 12.17 -27.04 -32.95
N LEU A 594 12.48 -25.75 -33.12
CA LEU A 594 11.51 -24.67 -32.96
C LEU A 594 10.42 -24.65 -34.04
N GLY A 595 10.55 -25.45 -35.10
CA GLY A 595 9.53 -25.65 -36.13
C GLY A 595 8.84 -27.03 -36.08
N ASN A 596 9.21 -27.90 -35.14
CA ASN A 596 8.69 -29.26 -35.05
C ASN A 596 8.54 -29.71 -33.59
N ASP A 597 7.30 -29.78 -33.13
CA ASP A 597 6.93 -30.16 -31.77
C ASP A 597 7.53 -31.51 -31.32
N GLU A 598 7.79 -32.47 -32.23
CA GLU A 598 8.40 -33.77 -31.87
C GLU A 598 9.86 -33.67 -31.40
N LEU A 599 10.54 -32.57 -31.74
CA LEU A 599 11.93 -32.32 -31.37
C LEU A 599 12.06 -31.47 -30.09
N LEU A 600 10.96 -30.94 -29.57
CA LEU A 600 10.91 -30.24 -28.29
C LEU A 600 10.69 -31.26 -27.17
N LEU A 601 11.69 -31.44 -26.32
CA LEU A 601 11.64 -32.43 -25.23
C LEU A 601 11.02 -31.86 -23.95
N GLY A 602 10.98 -30.55 -23.82
CA GLY A 602 10.39 -29.83 -22.70
C GLY A 602 11.09 -28.50 -22.45
N ALA A 603 10.54 -27.72 -21.53
CA ALA A 603 11.11 -26.48 -21.05
C ALA A 603 10.82 -26.29 -19.56
N GLU A 604 11.71 -25.57 -18.91
CA GLU A 604 11.62 -25.19 -17.50
C GLU A 604 11.93 -23.70 -17.37
N GLU A 605 11.26 -23.03 -16.43
CA GLU A 605 11.41 -21.60 -16.17
C GLU A 605 11.42 -21.28 -14.68
N GLU A 606 12.24 -20.30 -14.31
CA GLU A 606 12.13 -19.52 -13.09
C GLU A 606 11.22 -18.33 -13.38
N ILE A 607 10.27 -18.05 -12.48
CA ILE A 607 9.20 -17.07 -12.69
C ILE A 607 9.23 -16.03 -11.58
N VAL A 608 9.06 -14.77 -11.97
CA VAL A 608 8.67 -13.69 -11.05
C VAL A 608 7.34 -13.12 -11.52
N LEU A 609 6.33 -13.17 -10.63
CA LEU A 609 5.07 -12.47 -10.79
C LEU A 609 5.06 -11.27 -9.86
N SER A 610 4.88 -10.07 -10.41
CA SER A 610 4.79 -8.85 -9.63
C SER A 610 3.60 -8.01 -10.03
N GLY A 611 3.16 -7.14 -9.14
CA GLY A 611 2.05 -6.24 -9.44
C GLY A 611 1.53 -5.50 -8.22
N LEU A 612 0.41 -4.84 -8.42
CA LEU A 612 -0.29 -4.09 -7.39
C LEU A 612 -1.67 -4.71 -7.11
N TYR A 613 -2.08 -4.66 -5.86
CA TYR A 613 -3.42 -5.05 -5.42
C TYR A 613 -3.82 -4.30 -4.16
N TYR A 614 -5.10 -4.29 -3.79
CA TYR A 614 -5.48 -3.99 -2.41
C TYR A 614 -6.41 -5.07 -1.89
N SER A 615 -6.34 -5.29 -0.58
CA SER A 615 -7.20 -6.22 0.15
C SER A 615 -8.44 -5.47 0.62
N SER A 616 -9.62 -5.76 0.09
CA SER A 616 -10.84 -5.26 0.76
C SER A 616 -11.08 -6.10 2.02
N PRO A 617 -11.37 -5.50 3.19
CA PRO A 617 -11.73 -6.29 4.36
C PRO A 617 -12.98 -7.14 4.02
N ARG A 618 -13.07 -8.34 4.60
CA ARG A 618 -14.30 -9.13 4.60
C ARG A 618 -15.43 -8.24 5.11
N GLU A 619 -16.36 -7.86 4.24
CA GLU A 619 -17.67 -7.41 4.73
C GLU A 619 -18.24 -8.56 5.56
N GLU A 620 -18.49 -8.30 6.86
CA GLU A 620 -19.04 -9.26 7.83
C GLU A 620 -20.38 -9.87 7.40
#